data_AF-X1KXU6-F1
#
_entry.id   AF-X1KXU6-F1
#
_cell.length_a   1.000
_cell.length_b   1.000
_cell.length_c   1.000
_cell.angle_alpha   90.00
_cell.angle_beta   90.00
_cell.angle_gamma   90.00
#
_symmetry.space_group_name_H-M   'P 1'
#
loop_
_entity.id
_entity.type
_entity.pdbx_description
1 polymer ?
#
loop_
_entity_poly.entity_id
_entity_poly.type
_entity_poly.pdbx_seq_one_letter_code
_entity_poly.pdbx_strand_id
1 'polypeptide(L)'
;NNLTKSFDLIWKGTEITTGAQREHRYKILKEQAKEKKISLKLIKDYLNFFRYGCPPHGGFGFSPTRILMLLLGIKNVREVTFLPRDTQRLTP
;
A
#
# COMPACT_ATOMS: atom_id res chain seq x y z
N ASN A 1 -15.79 -3.92 -17.53
CA ASN A 1 -14.61 -4.65 -17.00
C ASN A 1 -14.55 -4.50 -15.50
N ASN A 2 -14.73 -5.59 -14.76
CA ASN A 2 -14.71 -5.61 -13.28
C ASN A 2 -13.29 -5.85 -12.71
N LEU A 3 -12.25 -5.43 -13.45
CA LEU A 3 -10.85 -5.71 -13.13
C LEU A 3 -10.09 -4.41 -12.88
N THR A 4 -9.13 -4.46 -11.96
CA THR A 4 -8.22 -3.36 -11.65
C THR A 4 -6.86 -3.58 -12.31
N LYS A 5 -6.12 -2.48 -12.56
CA LYS A 5 -4.73 -2.55 -13.00
C LYS A 5 -3.80 -2.69 -11.80
N SER A 6 -3.92 -3.79 -11.10
CA SER A 6 -3.13 -4.15 -9.92
C SER A 6 -2.53 -5.54 -10.06
N PHE A 7 -1.52 -5.83 -9.25
CA PHE A 7 -0.85 -7.12 -9.20
C PHE A 7 -0.34 -7.38 -7.79
N ASP A 8 -0.19 -8.66 -7.45
CA ASP A 8 0.48 -9.13 -6.24
C ASP A 8 1.67 -10.00 -6.62
N LEU A 9 2.77 -9.91 -5.86
CA LEU A 9 3.89 -10.83 -5.96
C LEU A 9 3.89 -11.77 -4.77
N ILE A 10 3.93 -13.07 -5.07
CA ILE A 10 3.89 -14.15 -4.08
C ILE A 10 5.23 -14.88 -4.10
N TRP A 11 5.87 -15.02 -2.94
CA TRP A 11 7.08 -15.81 -2.76
C TRP A 11 6.92 -16.79 -1.61
N LYS A 12 7.24 -18.07 -1.84
CA LYS A 12 7.06 -19.17 -0.87
C LYS A 12 5.64 -19.19 -0.25
N GLY A 13 4.62 -18.96 -1.08
CA GLY A 13 3.21 -18.93 -0.65
C GLY A 13 2.81 -17.71 0.20
N THR A 14 3.67 -16.69 0.31
CA THR A 14 3.39 -15.45 1.06
C THR A 14 3.46 -14.24 0.13
N GLU A 15 2.51 -13.31 0.26
CA GLU A 15 2.54 -12.03 -0.45
C GLU A 15 3.73 -11.17 0.03
N ILE A 16 4.58 -10.72 -0.89
CA ILE A 16 5.74 -9.87 -0.60
C ILE A 16 5.53 -8.40 -0.98
N THR A 17 4.67 -8.14 -1.96
CA THR A 17 4.29 -6.78 -2.38
C THR A 17 2.99 -6.81 -3.17
N THR A 18 2.22 -5.74 -3.01
CA THR A 18 1.10 -5.36 -3.88
C THR A 18 1.48 -4.13 -4.67
N GLY A 19 1.13 -4.08 -5.96
CA GLY A 19 1.32 -2.92 -6.82
C GLY A 19 0.06 -2.56 -7.61
N ALA A 20 -0.06 -1.28 -7.98
CA ALA A 20 -1.17 -0.82 -8.80
C ALA A 20 -0.86 0.46 -9.58
N GLN A 21 -1.52 0.62 -10.72
CA GLN A 21 -1.69 1.95 -11.33
C GLN A 21 -2.63 2.78 -10.44
N ARG A 22 -2.23 4.02 -10.13
CA ARG A 22 -3.05 4.96 -9.35
C ARG A 22 -3.97 5.75 -10.28
N GLU A 23 -5.15 6.07 -9.76
CA GLU A 23 -6.06 6.96 -10.47
C GLU A 23 -5.56 8.40 -10.34
N HIS A 24 -5.18 8.97 -11.48
CA HIS A 24 -4.59 10.31 -11.58
C HIS A 24 -5.63 11.36 -12.03
N ARG A 25 -6.79 10.93 -12.53
CA ARG A 25 -7.84 11.83 -13.03
C ARG A 25 -8.72 12.29 -11.88
N TYR A 26 -8.59 13.57 -11.52
CA TYR A 26 -9.26 14.19 -10.37
C TYR A 26 -10.76 13.86 -10.24
N LYS A 27 -11.54 13.98 -11.33
CA LYS A 27 -12.99 13.72 -11.30
C LYS A 27 -13.30 12.27 -10.94
N ILE A 28 -12.58 11.32 -11.52
CA ILE A 28 -12.79 9.89 -11.30
C ILE A 28 -12.34 9.49 -9.90
N LEU A 29 -11.18 9.99 -9.46
CA LEU A 29 -10.69 9.77 -8.09
C LEU A 29 -11.67 10.30 -7.04
N LYS A 30 -12.30 11.46 -7.29
CA LYS A 30 -13.32 12.05 -6.41
C LYS A 30 -14.59 11.20 -6.34
N GLU A 31 -15.07 10.66 -7.46
CA GLU A 31 -16.24 9.77 -7.46
C GLU A 31 -15.92 8.42 -6.78
N GLN A 32 -14.76 7.81 -7.06
CA GLN A 32 -14.32 6.60 -6.36
C GLN A 32 -14.21 6.79 -4.84
N ALA A 33 -13.78 7.97 -4.39
CA ALA A 33 -13.75 8.29 -2.95
C ALA A 33 -15.17 8.32 -2.36
N LYS A 34 -16.15 8.89 -3.06
CA LYS A 34 -17.55 8.87 -2.62
C LYS A 34 -18.15 7.46 -2.61
N GLU A 35 -17.88 6.65 -3.64
CA GLU A 35 -18.30 5.25 -3.71
C GLU A 35 -17.78 4.45 -2.51
N LYS A 36 -16.52 4.71 -2.12
CA LYS A 36 -15.88 4.12 -0.94
C LYS A 36 -16.25 4.80 0.39
N LYS A 37 -17.19 5.74 0.38
CA LYS A 37 -17.66 6.50 1.56
C LYS A 37 -16.54 7.26 2.29
N ILE A 38 -15.52 7.71 1.56
CA ILE A 38 -14.42 8.53 2.08
C ILE A 38 -14.83 10.00 2.02
N SER A 39 -14.74 10.71 3.14
CA SER A 39 -15.03 12.15 3.19
C SER A 39 -13.99 12.93 2.39
N LEU A 40 -14.47 13.67 1.38
CA LEU A 40 -13.63 14.53 0.53
C LEU A 40 -12.93 15.64 1.31
N LYS A 41 -13.46 16.02 2.49
CA LYS A 41 -12.84 17.00 3.37
C LYS A 41 -11.54 16.46 3.98
N LEU A 42 -11.49 15.16 4.33
CA LEU A 42 -10.31 14.52 4.94
C LEU A 42 -9.17 14.34 3.94
N ILE A 43 -9.48 14.18 2.65
CA ILE A 43 -8.49 13.96 1.59
C ILE A 43 -8.33 15.19 0.68
N LYS A 44 -8.80 16.37 1.11
CA LYS A 44 -8.80 17.59 0.28
C LYS A 44 -7.41 17.91 -0.27
N ASP A 45 -6.40 17.87 0.59
CA ASP A 45 -5.03 18.23 0.22
C ASP A 45 -4.42 17.19 -0.71
N TYR A 46 -4.69 15.90 -0.46
CA TYR A 46 -4.33 14.83 -1.38
C TYR A 46 -4.95 15.05 -2.77
N LEU A 47 -6.24 15.37 -2.85
CA LEU A 47 -6.93 15.62 -4.11
C LEU A 47 -6.40 16.84 -4.88
N ASN A 48 -5.82 17.83 -4.19
CA ASN A 48 -5.28 19.02 -4.83
C ASN A 48 -4.08 18.70 -5.74
N PHE A 49 -3.28 17.68 -5.41
CA PHE A 49 -2.17 17.23 -6.26
C PHE A 49 -2.61 16.77 -7.67
N PHE A 50 -3.89 16.43 -7.84
CA PHE A 50 -4.43 15.90 -9.09
C PHE A 50 -5.14 16.96 -9.95
N ARG A 51 -5.30 18.19 -9.46
CA ARG A 51 -6.13 19.22 -10.10
C ARG A 51 -5.50 19.88 -11.32
N TYR A 52 -4.17 20.05 -11.31
CA TYR A 52 -3.45 20.87 -12.29
C TYR A 52 -2.61 20.05 -13.27
N GLY A 53 -3.00 18.79 -13.49
CA GLY A 53 -2.29 17.86 -14.36
C GLY A 53 -1.41 16.91 -13.56
N CYS A 54 -1.90 15.69 -13.36
CA CYS A 54 -1.15 14.59 -12.75
C CYS A 54 -0.90 13.51 -13.82
N PRO A 55 0.35 13.14 -14.10
CA PRO A 55 0.65 12.12 -15.10
C PRO A 55 0.17 10.74 -14.63
N PRO A 56 -0.10 9.80 -15.55
CA PRO A 56 -0.33 8.41 -15.20
C PRO A 56 0.86 7.85 -14.42
N HIS A 57 0.59 7.31 -13.23
CA HIS A 57 1.61 6.76 -12.36
C HIS A 57 1.10 5.51 -11.64
N GLY A 58 2.04 4.77 -11.06
CA GLY A 58 1.78 3.59 -10.27
C GLY A 58 2.96 3.32 -9.36
N GLY A 59 2.85 2.28 -8.58
CA GLY A 59 3.93 1.85 -7.71
C GLY A 59 3.56 0.60 -6.96
N PHE A 60 4.52 0.13 -6.18
CA PHE A 60 4.40 -1.01 -5.30
C PHE A 60 5.16 -0.72 -4.01
N GLY A 61 4.86 -1.49 -2.97
CA GLY A 61 5.54 -1.37 -1.68
C GLY A 61 5.81 -2.75 -1.12
N PHE A 62 7.06 -3.02 -0.77
CA PHE A 62 7.46 -4.26 -0.14
C PHE A 62 7.97 -4.01 1.28
N SER A 63 7.91 -5.06 2.10
CA SER A 63 8.42 -5.02 3.48
C SER A 63 9.81 -5.67 3.54
N PRO A 64 10.88 -4.92 3.86
CA PRO A 64 12.22 -5.50 4.02
C PRO A 64 12.26 -6.61 5.06
N THR A 65 11.57 -6.44 6.19
CA THR A 65 11.51 -7.45 7.25
C THR A 65 10.79 -8.72 6.78
N ARG A 66 9.70 -8.60 6.01
CA ARG A 66 9.04 -9.78 5.41
C ARG A 66 9.94 -10.50 4.41
N ILE A 67 10.69 -9.76 3.60
CA ILE A 67 11.68 -10.35 2.68
C ILE A 67 12.77 -11.09 3.45
N LEU A 68 13.36 -10.47 4.48
CA LEU A 68 14.38 -11.10 5.32
C LEU A 68 13.86 -12.37 6.00
N MET A 69 12.63 -12.33 6.52
CA MET A 69 11.98 -13.49 7.13
C MET A 69 11.90 -14.67 6.15
N LEU A 70 11.43 -14.43 4.92
CA LEU A 70 11.31 -15.47 3.89
C LEU A 70 12.66 -15.93 3.33
N LEU A 71 13.62 -15.01 3.22
CA LEU A 71 14.98 -15.26 2.75
C LEU A 71 15.73 -16.17 3.73
N LEU A 72 15.64 -15.90 5.02
CA LEU A 72 16.31 -16.65 6.09
C LEU A 72 15.51 -17.86 6.57
N GLY A 73 14.28 -18.07 6.08
CA GLY A 73 13.43 -19.18 6.52
C GLY A 73 12.93 -19.05 7.97
N ILE A 74 12.92 -17.83 8.50
CA ILE A 74 12.45 -17.51 9.85
C ILE A 74 10.92 -17.50 9.86
N LYS A 75 10.30 -17.99 10.93
CA LYS A 75 8.83 -18.10 11.03
C LYS A 75 8.17 -16.82 11.56
N ASN A 76 8.90 -16.01 12.33
CA ASN A 76 8.36 -14.84 13.02
C ASN A 76 9.11 -13.56 12.61
N VAL A 77 8.38 -12.57 12.09
CA VAL A 77 8.96 -11.28 11.63
C VAL A 77 9.71 -10.52 12.74
N ARG A 78 9.39 -10.80 14.02
CA ARG A 78 10.08 -10.19 15.16
C ARG A 78 11.55 -10.59 15.24
N GLU A 79 11.90 -11.79 14.81
CA GLU A 79 13.28 -12.31 14.86
C GLU A 79 14.20 -11.66 13.82
N VAL A 80 13.63 -11.02 12.79
CA VAL A 80 14.37 -10.23 11.78
C VAL A 80 14.23 -8.72 11.99
N THR A 81 13.71 -8.29 13.15
CA THR A 81 13.49 -6.89 13.49
C THR A 81 14.25 -6.54 14.75
N PHE A 82 15.19 -5.58 14.68
CA PHE A 82 16.08 -5.23 15.79
C PHE A 82 15.32 -4.78 17.06
N LEU A 83 14.28 -3.96 16.90
CA LEU A 83 13.39 -3.51 17.97
C LEU A 83 11.93 -3.75 17.54
N PRO A 84 11.38 -4.96 17.74
CA PRO A 84 10.06 -5.30 17.24
C PRO A 84 8.97 -4.53 17.99
N ARG A 85 7.99 -4.06 17.23
CA ARG A 85 6.80 -3.35 17.73
C ARG A 85 5.56 -4.18 17.45
N ASP A 86 4.73 -4.32 18.48
CA ASP A 86 3.38 -4.86 18.36
C ASP A 86 2.47 -4.23 19.43
N THR A 87 1.22 -4.70 19.51
CA THR A 87 0.24 -4.17 20.47
C THR A 87 0.59 -4.43 21.94
N GLN A 88 1.51 -5.37 22.22
CA GLN A 88 1.93 -5.75 23.57
C GLN A 88 3.33 -5.22 23.92
N ARG A 89 4.16 -4.91 22.92
CA ARG A 89 5.54 -4.46 23.09
C ARG A 89 5.75 -3.03 22.58
N LEU A 90 5.69 -2.08 23.52
CA LEU A 90 5.91 -0.65 23.27
C LEU A 90 7.32 -0.17 23.62
N THR A 91 8.05 -0.90 24.47
CA THR A 91 9.38 -0.51 24.97
C THR A 91 10.43 -1.63 24.85
N PRO A 92 11.73 -1.29 24.73
CA PRO A 92 12.21 0.01 24.26
C PRO A 92 11.63 0.30 22.89
#